data_AF-W7YEP7-F1
#
_entry.id   AF-W7YEP7-F1
#
_cell.length_a   1.000
_cell.length_b   1.000
_cell.length_c   1.000
_cell.angle_alpha   90.00
_cell.angle_beta   90.00
_cell.angle_gamma   90.00
#
_symmetry.space_group_name_H-M   'P 1'
#
loop_
_entity.id
_entity.type
_entity.pdbx_description
1 polymer ?
#
loop_
_entity_poly.entity_id
_entity_poly.type
_entity_poly.pdbx_seq_one_letter_code
_entity_poly.pdbx_strand_id
1 'polypeptide(L)'
;MTQRVYLIGFMGSGKSTLGRWLASAMDGWTFLDLDLFIENKYHKTIPQIFEERGEDEFRKMESFCLQEISSFEKVIVGAGGGHPVSLIIWN
;
A
#
# COMPACT_ATOMS: atom_id res chain seq x y z
N MET A 1 -1.00 21.39 1.54
CA MET A 1 -2.09 20.54 1.01
C MET A 1 -1.61 19.10 1.11
N THR A 2 -2.44 18.18 1.60
CA THR A 2 -2.07 16.77 1.73
C THR A 2 -1.97 16.14 0.34
N GLN A 3 -0.75 15.82 -0.13
CA GLN A 3 -0.51 15.28 -1.47
C GLN A 3 -0.35 13.75 -1.43
N ARG A 4 -1.43 13.03 -1.13
CA ARG A 4 -1.46 11.57 -1.04
C ARG A 4 -2.75 11.03 -1.64
N VAL A 5 -2.66 9.95 -2.41
CA VAL A 5 -3.82 9.27 -3.01
C VAL A 5 -3.74 7.78 -2.66
N TYR A 6 -4.80 7.21 -2.10
CA TYR A 6 -4.89 5.78 -1.82
C TYR A 6 -5.88 5.13 -2.79
N LEU A 7 -5.41 4.15 -3.54
CA LEU A 7 -6.22 3.33 -4.44
C LEU A 7 -6.65 2.07 -3.70
N ILE A 8 -7.95 1.94 -3.48
CA ILE A 8 -8.59 0.80 -2.79
C ILE A 8 -9.40 -0.06 -3.78
N GLY A 9 -9.46 -1.36 -3.52
CA GLY A 9 -10.22 -2.32 -4.33
C GLY A 9 -9.55 -3.69 -4.40
N PHE A 10 -10.28 -4.69 -4.90
CA PHE A 10 -9.82 -6.08 -4.96
C PHE A 10 -8.56 -6.29 -5.84
N MET A 11 -7.84 -7.38 -5.61
CA MET A 11 -6.75 -7.80 -6.49
C MET A 11 -7.27 -7.93 -7.94
N GLY A 12 -6.47 -7.52 -8.91
CA GLY A 12 -6.86 -7.53 -10.33
C GLY A 12 -7.79 -6.39 -10.78
N SER A 13 -8.25 -5.51 -9.88
CA SER A 13 -9.13 -4.38 -10.24
C SER A 13 -8.43 -3.22 -10.99
N GLY A 14 -7.17 -3.40 -11.41
CA GLY A 14 -6.42 -2.42 -12.19
C GLY A 14 -5.72 -1.30 -11.40
N LYS A 15 -5.67 -1.37 -10.06
CA LYS A 15 -5.05 -0.31 -9.21
C LYS A 15 -3.62 0.01 -9.59
N SER A 16 -2.78 -1.01 -9.79
CA SER A 16 -1.38 -0.79 -10.18
C SER A 16 -1.26 -0.18 -11.58
N THR A 17 -2.20 -0.48 -12.49
CA THR A 17 -2.26 0.14 -13.82
C THR A 17 -2.65 1.61 -13.71
N LEU A 18 -3.75 1.92 -13.02
CA LEU A 18 -4.22 3.28 -12.82
C LEU A 18 -3.21 4.13 -12.03
N GLY A 19 -2.63 3.58 -10.96
CA GLY A 19 -1.69 4.30 -10.10
C GLY A 19 -0.40 4.67 -10.83
N ARG A 20 0.18 3.76 -11.64
CA ARG A 20 1.33 4.08 -12.50
C ARG A 20 0.99 5.14 -13.54
N TRP A 21 -0.19 5.05 -14.15
CA TRP A 21 -0.64 6.05 -15.12
C TRP A 21 -0.79 7.43 -14.46
N LEU A 22 -1.46 7.51 -13.31
CA LEU A 22 -1.62 8.75 -12.54
C LEU A 22 -0.26 9.34 -12.12
N ALA A 23 0.66 8.51 -11.62
CA ALA A 23 2.01 8.96 -11.25
C ALA A 23 2.77 9.53 -12.45
N SER A 24 2.64 8.91 -13.63
CA SER A 24 3.27 9.43 -14.86
C SER A 24 2.65 10.74 -15.37
N ALA A 25 1.37 10.99 -15.06
CA ALA A 25 0.64 12.17 -15.50
C ALA A 25 0.80 13.38 -14.56
N MET A 26 1.32 13.18 -13.34
CA MET A 26 1.41 14.21 -12.31
C MET A 26 2.88 14.47 -11.93
N ASP A 27 3.32 15.72 -12.04
CA ASP A 27 4.74 16.08 -11.84
C ASP A 27 5.23 15.81 -10.41
N GLY A 28 6.30 15.04 -10.31
CA GLY A 28 6.92 14.62 -9.04
C GLY A 28 6.10 13.59 -8.25
N TRP A 29 5.10 12.94 -8.84
CA TRP A 29 4.34 11.89 -8.16
C TRP A 29 4.92 10.50 -8.39
N THR A 30 4.86 9.67 -7.35
CA THR A 30 5.33 8.27 -7.41
C THR A 30 4.20 7.31 -7.08
N PHE A 31 4.15 6.17 -7.77
CA PHE A 31 3.28 5.06 -7.40
C PHE A 31 4.03 4.06 -6.51
N LEU A 32 3.40 3.69 -5.40
CA LEU A 32 3.88 2.70 -4.44
C LEU A 32 2.84 1.59 -4.30
N ASP A 33 3.28 0.34 -4.50
CA ASP A 33 2.47 -0.85 -4.24
C ASP A 33 2.78 -1.34 -2.82
N LEU A 34 1.76 -1.35 -1.94
CA LEU A 34 1.93 -1.62 -0.51
C LEU A 34 2.42 -3.05 -0.27
N ASP A 35 1.93 -4.00 -1.06
CA ASP A 35 2.31 -5.41 -0.93
C ASP A 35 3.80 -5.56 -1.26
N LEU A 36 4.24 -4.99 -2.38
CA LEU A 36 5.67 -4.97 -2.74
C LEU A 36 6.52 -4.21 -1.72
N PHE A 37 6.01 -3.13 -1.12
CA PHE A 37 6.73 -2.39 -0.09
C PHE A 37 6.96 -3.25 1.16
N ILE A 38 5.93 -3.99 1.60
CA ILE A 38 6.03 -4.94 2.72
C ILE A 38 7.05 -6.03 2.38
N GLU A 39 6.94 -6.65 1.20
CA GLU A 39 7.82 -7.75 0.81
C GLU A 39 9.30 -7.33 0.77
N ASN A 40 9.57 -6.15 0.19
CA ASN A 40 10.92 -5.59 0.13
C ASN A 40 11.47 -5.25 1.52
N LYS A 41 10.64 -4.70 2.41
CA LYS A 41 11.05 -4.29 3.76
C LYS A 41 11.39 -5.48 4.64
N TYR A 42 10.61 -6.56 4.56
CA TYR A 42 10.79 -7.73 5.42
C TYR A 42 11.60 -8.85 4.75
N HIS A 43 12.02 -8.66 3.50
CA HIS A 43 12.74 -9.65 2.69
C HIS A 43 12.02 -11.01 2.62
N LYS A 44 10.69 -10.99 2.54
CA LYS A 44 9.82 -12.16 2.52
C LYS A 44 8.59 -11.89 1.67
N THR A 45 8.11 -12.89 0.95
CA THR A 45 6.85 -12.77 0.21
C THR A 45 5.66 -12.74 1.18
N ILE A 46 4.53 -12.18 0.78
CA ILE A 46 3.30 -12.20 1.59
C ILE A 46 2.88 -13.63 1.99
N PRO A 47 2.91 -14.63 1.08
CA PRO A 47 2.66 -16.02 1.45
C PRO A 47 3.58 -16.54 2.56
N GLN A 48 4.89 -16.22 2.51
CA GLN A 48 5.83 -16.60 3.57
C GLN A 48 5.51 -15.92 4.90
N ILE A 49 5.12 -14.64 4.87
CA ILE A 49 4.71 -13.91 6.08
C ILE A 49 3.46 -14.56 6.70
N PHE A 50 2.46 -14.91 5.89
CA PHE A 50 1.27 -15.60 6.39
C PHE A 50 1.58 -16.98 6.97
N GLU A 51 2.44 -17.76 6.32
CA GLU A 51 2.85 -19.09 6.79
C GLU A 51 3.58 -19.01 8.14
N GLU A 52 4.48 -18.04 8.31
CA GLU A 52 5.29 -17.91 9.52
C GLU A 52 4.59 -17.19 10.68
N ARG A 53 3.74 -16.21 10.38
CA ARG A 53 3.22 -15.25 11.37
C ARG A 53 1.70 -15.17 11.44
N GLY A 54 1.01 -15.77 10.48
CA GLY A 54 -0.45 -15.69 10.37
C GLY A 54 -0.94 -14.34 9.84
N GLU A 55 -2.25 -14.28 9.59
CA GLU A 55 -2.89 -13.10 9.00
C GLU A 55 -2.90 -11.89 9.93
N ASP A 56 -3.16 -12.08 11.22
CA ASP A 56 -3.25 -10.99 12.19
C ASP A 56 -1.96 -10.18 12.27
N GLU A 57 -0.80 -10.84 12.23
CA GLU A 57 0.49 -10.17 12.28
C GLU A 57 0.79 -9.45 10.96
N PHE A 58 0.42 -10.04 9.82
CA PHE A 58 0.48 -9.35 8.53
C PHE A 58 -0.35 -8.05 8.54
N ARG A 59 -1.55 -8.05 9.13
CA ARG A 59 -2.39 -6.83 9.24
C ARG A 59 -1.76 -5.74 10.09
N LYS A 60 -1.03 -6.09 11.15
CA LYS A 60 -0.24 -5.13 11.94
C LYS A 60 0.92 -4.57 11.12
N MET A 61 1.64 -5.44 10.40
CA MET A 61 2.75 -5.04 9.52
C MET A 61 2.27 -4.11 8.41
N GLU A 62 1.13 -4.41 7.78
CA GLU A 62 0.46 -3.60 6.77
C GLU A 62 0.12 -2.20 7.31
N SER A 63 -0.50 -2.14 8.50
CA SER A 63 -0.85 -0.88 9.17
C SER A 63 0.38 -0.03 9.50
N PHE A 64 1.46 -0.66 9.97
CA PHE A 64 2.73 0.02 10.27
C PHE A 64 3.38 0.59 8.99
N CYS A 65 3.40 -0.17 7.91
CA CYS A 65 3.90 0.31 6.62
C CYS A 65 3.07 1.47 6.07
N LEU A 66 1.73 1.44 6.21
CA LEU A 66 0.86 2.56 5.83
C LEU A 66 1.17 3.83 6.63
N GLN A 67 1.44 3.70 7.94
CA GLN A 67 1.88 4.82 8.78
C GLN A 67 3.22 5.39 8.32
N GLU A 68 4.19 4.56 7.94
CA GLU A 68 5.46 5.04 7.39
C GLU A 68 5.27 5.78 6.07
N ILE A 69 4.49 5.22 5.15
CA ILE A 69 4.18 5.85 3.86
C ILE A 69 3.43 7.17 4.04
N SER A 70 2.71 7.34 5.15
CA SER A 70 2.04 8.61 5.47
C SER A 70 3.02 9.79 5.62
N SER A 71 4.31 9.53 5.85
CA SER A 71 5.35 10.57 5.86
C SER A 71 5.78 11.01 4.45
N PHE A 72 5.38 10.30 3.41
CA PHE A 72 5.76 10.62 2.03
C PHE A 72 4.80 11.66 1.42
N GLU A 73 5.36 12.52 0.57
CA GLU A 73 4.62 13.50 -0.21
C GLU A 73 4.56 13.09 -1.68
N LYS A 74 3.50 13.53 -2.37
CA LYS A 74 3.24 13.24 -3.79
C LYS A 74 3.29 11.73 -4.09
N VAL A 75 2.61 10.94 -3.27
CA VAL A 75 2.59 9.48 -3.44
C VAL A 75 1.17 8.97 -3.70
N ILE A 76 1.08 8.04 -4.65
CA ILE A 76 -0.12 7.25 -4.92
C ILE A 76 0.15 5.83 -4.41
N VAL A 77 -0.66 5.36 -3.48
CA VAL A 77 -0.50 4.06 -2.83
C VAL A 77 -1.57 3.10 -3.34
N GLY A 78 -1.18 1.98 -3.92
CA GLY A 78 -2.07 0.85 -4.18
C GLY A 78 -1.99 -0.15 -3.03
N ALA A 79 -3.12 -0.42 -2.36
CA ALA A 79 -3.19 -1.43 -1.30
C ALA A 79 -3.78 -2.76 -1.80
N GLY A 80 -3.41 -3.89 -1.18
CA GLY A 80 -3.96 -5.20 -1.48
C GLY A 80 -5.48 -5.29 -1.24
N GLY A 81 -6.14 -6.26 -1.88
CA GLY A 81 -7.60 -6.41 -1.84
C GLY A 81 -8.18 -6.99 -0.54
N GLY A 82 -7.33 -7.51 0.35
CA GLY A 82 -7.74 -8.14 1.61
C GLY A 82 -7.97 -7.16 2.76
N HIS A 83 -7.83 -5.87 2.53
CA HIS A 83 -7.94 -4.85 3.56
C HIS A 83 -9.42 -4.49 3.80
N PRO A 84 -10.05 -4.84 4.94
CA PRO A 84 -11.09 -3.98 5.46
C PRO A 84 -10.39 -2.66 5.79
N VAL A 85 -10.87 -1.55 5.24
CA VAL A 85 -10.40 -0.19 5.58
C VAL A 85 -10.74 0.06 7.05
N SER A 86 -10.01 -0.55 7.98
CA SER A 86 -10.12 -0.29 9.41
C SER A 86 -9.45 1.05 9.65
N LEU A 87 -10.21 2.13 9.45
CA LEU A 87 -10.04 3.45 10.04
C LEU A 87 -8.59 3.92 10.29
N ILE A 88 -7.77 4.08 9.25
CA ILE A 88 -6.53 4.90 9.33
C ILE A 88 -6.42 5.83 8.10
N ILE A 89 -7.56 6.28 7.61
CA ILE A 89 -7.65 7.53 6.85
C ILE A 89 -8.21 8.53 7.86
N TRP A 90 -7.69 9.76 7.94
CA TRP A 90 -8.00 10.84 8.90
C TRP A 90 -7.09 10.95 10.13
N ASN A 91 -5.89 11.50 9.93
CA ASN A 91 -5.48 12.77 10.54
C ASN A 91 -4.35 13.41 9.73
#